data_AF-A0A9D5VRP2-F1
#
_entry.id   AF-A0A9D5VRP2-F1
#
_cell.length_a   1.000
_cell.length_b   1.000
_cell.length_c   1.000
_cell.angle_alpha   90.00
_cell.angle_beta   90.00
_cell.angle_gamma   90.00
#
_symmetry.space_group_name_H-M   'P 1'
#
loop_
_entity.id
_entity.type
_entity.pdbx_description
1 polymer ?
#
loop_
_entity_poly.entity_id
_entity_poly.type
_entity_poly.pdbx_seq_one_letter_code
_entity_poly.pdbx_strand_id
1 'polypeptide(L)'
;MDMRLNFDEESSFTIKEKICFTNGKNGRKQIAANGKNEEPPIPKEIGRIPRLTRLLALALKFEDLIKANKCKDYAEIAKLGHLSRARVTQIMNLTLLSARIIENILFMPRILKGRDLISEHELREIVSEADWDKQWMLWTDLTHRFKKEKAE
;
A
#
# COMPACT_ATOMS: atom_id res chain seq x y z
N MET A 1 -17.40 -50.26 45.35
CA MET A 1 -15.96 -49.96 45.26
C MET A 1 -15.82 -48.76 44.37
N ASP A 2 -15.26 -47.67 44.91
CA ASP A 2 -14.68 -46.51 44.23
C ASP A 2 -15.54 -45.73 43.21
N MET A 3 -15.55 -44.40 43.18
CA MET A 3 -14.94 -43.36 44.00
C MET A 3 -15.67 -42.06 43.62
N ARG A 4 -15.73 -41.10 44.55
CA ARG A 4 -15.97 -39.68 44.26
C ARG A 4 -15.04 -39.22 43.12
N LEU A 5 -15.35 -38.19 42.34
CA LEU A 5 -14.95 -36.81 42.62
C LEU A 5 -15.63 -35.93 41.54
N ASN A 6 -16.59 -35.10 41.92
CA ASN A 6 -16.39 -33.66 42.14
C ASN A 6 -15.80 -32.96 40.90
N PHE A 7 -16.72 -32.48 40.06
CA PHE A 7 -16.48 -31.44 39.09
C PHE A 7 -16.32 -30.13 39.86
N ASP A 8 -15.10 -29.77 40.22
CA ASP A 8 -14.76 -28.47 40.78
C ASP A 8 -13.49 -27.90 40.12
N GLU A 9 -13.53 -26.57 39.99
CA GLU A 9 -12.47 -25.60 39.67
C GLU A 9 -12.32 -25.11 38.22
N GLU A 10 -13.09 -24.04 37.94
CA GLU A 10 -12.70 -22.95 37.05
C GLU A 10 -11.26 -22.49 37.36
N SER A 11 -10.30 -23.08 36.64
CA SER A 11 -8.91 -22.63 36.67
C SER A 11 -8.77 -21.32 35.88
N SER A 12 -9.05 -20.19 36.52
CA SER A 12 -8.63 -18.87 36.02
C SER A 12 -7.11 -18.73 36.20
N PHE A 13 -6.34 -19.11 35.18
CA PHE A 13 -4.90 -18.92 35.22
C PHE A 13 -4.54 -17.44 35.01
N THR A 14 -4.07 -16.78 36.07
CA THR A 14 -3.60 -15.39 36.01
C THR A 14 -2.11 -15.37 35.67
N ILE A 15 -1.77 -14.92 34.44
CA ILE A 15 -0.38 -14.72 34.01
C ILE A 15 0.06 -13.30 34.39
N LYS A 16 1.09 -13.18 35.23
CA LYS A 16 1.74 -11.91 35.55
C LYS A 16 2.99 -11.74 34.69
N GLU A 17 2.83 -11.29 33.44
CA GLU A 17 3.96 -10.87 32.58
C GLU A 17 4.06 -9.35 32.44
N LYS A 18 5.30 -8.84 32.34
CA LYS A 18 5.58 -7.42 32.14
C LYS A 18 5.40 -7.05 30.68
N ILE A 19 4.19 -6.64 30.31
CA ILE A 19 3.84 -6.22 28.96
C ILE A 19 4.28 -4.77 28.72
N CYS A 20 5.17 -4.56 27.75
CA CYS A 20 5.58 -3.24 27.30
C CYS A 20 4.61 -2.72 26.23
N PHE A 21 3.83 -1.70 26.58
CA PHE A 21 2.95 -1.01 25.64
C PHE A 21 3.71 0.11 24.94
N THR A 22 3.63 0.16 23.61
CA THR A 22 4.14 1.28 22.81
C THR A 22 2.99 2.01 22.13
N ASN A 23 3.17 3.31 21.89
CA ASN A 23 2.18 4.11 21.17
C ASN A 23 2.32 3.90 19.66
N GLY A 24 1.30 3.32 19.04
CA GLY A 24 1.16 3.25 17.58
C GLY A 24 0.60 4.55 16.99
N LYS A 25 0.51 4.62 15.65
CA LYS A 25 -0.12 5.76 14.95
C LYS A 25 -1.59 5.92 15.41
N ASN A 26 -2.01 7.18 15.58
CA ASN A 26 -3.34 7.59 16.05
C ASN A 26 -3.75 6.99 17.41
N GLY A 27 -2.84 6.98 18.40
CA GLY A 27 -3.19 6.70 19.80
C GLY A 27 -3.53 5.25 20.13
N ARG A 28 -3.39 4.31 19.17
CA ARG A 28 -3.59 2.88 19.42
C ARG A 28 -2.39 2.31 20.18
N LYS A 29 -2.62 1.73 21.37
CA LYS A 29 -1.59 1.03 22.14
C LYS A 29 -1.32 -0.34 21.50
N GLN A 30 -0.04 -0.65 21.24
CA GLN A 30 0.40 -1.95 20.73
C GLN A 30 1.26 -2.66 21.77
N ILE A 31 1.12 -3.97 21.86
CA ILE A 31 1.94 -4.84 22.71
C ILE A 31 3.26 -5.10 21.95
N ALA A 32 4.38 -4.62 22.48
CA ALA A 32 5.68 -4.93 21.91
C ALA A 32 6.07 -6.37 22.29
N ALA A 33 6.38 -7.20 21.29
CA ALA A 33 6.97 -8.52 21.52
C ALA A 33 8.36 -8.32 22.15
N ASN A 34 8.53 -8.72 23.41
CA ASN A 34 9.84 -8.78 24.04
C ASN A 34 10.66 -9.89 23.37
N GLY A 35 11.78 -9.52 22.75
CA GLY A 35 12.72 -10.48 22.20
C GLY A 35 13.71 -9.77 21.29
N LYS A 36 14.90 -9.48 21.82
CA LYS A 36 16.02 -8.90 21.07
C LYS A 36 16.45 -9.87 19.96
N ASN A 37 16.06 -9.59 18.72
CA ASN A 37 16.82 -10.02 17.55
C ASN A 37 17.51 -8.77 17.01
N GLU A 38 18.75 -8.55 17.43
CA GLU A 38 19.62 -7.51 16.89
C GLU A 38 20.16 -7.99 15.53
N GLU A 39 19.28 -8.02 14.52
CA GLU A 39 19.73 -7.89 13.14
C GLU A 39 20.28 -6.47 12.95
N PRO A 40 21.40 -6.28 12.24
CA PRO A 40 21.95 -4.95 12.01
C PRO A 40 20.84 -4.06 11.44
N PRO A 41 20.61 -2.85 11.98
CA PRO A 41 19.52 -2.00 11.53
C PRO A 41 19.83 -1.64 10.07
N ILE A 42 19.18 -2.35 9.14
CA ILE A 42 19.02 -1.90 7.76
C ILE A 42 18.60 -0.44 7.91
N PRO A 43 19.37 0.54 7.38
CA PRO A 43 19.00 1.94 7.53
C PRO A 43 17.55 2.07 7.10
N LYS A 44 16.64 2.32 8.05
CA LYS A 44 15.23 2.50 7.74
C LYS A 44 15.17 3.75 6.89
N GLU A 45 15.12 3.57 5.56
CA GLU A 45 14.99 4.66 4.62
C GLU A 45 13.82 5.52 5.07
N ILE A 46 14.15 6.72 5.55
CA ILE A 46 13.18 7.58 6.21
C ILE A 46 12.18 8.02 5.13
N GLY A 47 10.90 7.70 5.32
CA GLY A 47 9.82 8.14 4.42
C GLY A 47 8.93 7.03 3.88
N ARG A 48 7.73 7.43 3.43
CA ARG A 48 6.71 6.53 2.86
C ARG A 48 6.83 6.49 1.34
N ILE A 49 6.66 5.32 0.74
CA ILE A 49 6.48 5.18 -0.72
C ILE A 49 5.18 5.91 -1.14
N PRO A 50 5.19 6.73 -2.19
CA PRO A 50 3.97 7.36 -2.71
C PRO A 50 2.87 6.33 -2.98
N ARG A 51 1.61 6.69 -2.70
CA ARG A 51 0.46 5.83 -2.96
C ARG A 51 0.37 5.49 -4.43
N LEU A 52 0.67 6.46 -5.30
CA LEU A 52 0.61 6.26 -6.74
C LEU A 52 1.55 5.14 -7.20
N THR A 53 2.80 5.15 -6.72
CA THR A 53 3.78 4.08 -6.96
C THR A 53 3.27 2.72 -6.49
N ARG A 54 2.63 2.66 -5.31
CA ARG A 54 2.03 1.42 -4.80
C ARG A 54 0.86 0.92 -5.64
N LEU A 55 0.03 1.83 -6.18
CA LEU A 55 -1.09 1.47 -7.04
C LEU A 55 -0.60 0.96 -8.39
N LEU A 56 0.43 1.59 -8.97
CA LEU A 56 1.05 1.11 -10.20
C LEU A 56 1.68 -0.27 -10.03
N ALA A 57 2.43 -0.47 -8.96
CA ALA A 57 2.97 -1.80 -8.63
C ALA A 57 1.87 -2.85 -8.43
N LEU A 58 0.74 -2.46 -7.84
CA LEU A 58 -0.42 -3.33 -7.70
C LEU A 58 -1.06 -3.66 -9.05
N ALA A 59 -1.14 -2.70 -9.98
CA ALA A 59 -1.66 -2.91 -11.33
C ALA A 59 -0.79 -3.91 -12.12
N LEU A 60 0.53 -3.74 -12.08
CA LEU A 60 1.48 -4.67 -12.69
C LEU A 60 1.33 -6.09 -12.11
N LYS A 61 1.17 -6.20 -10.78
CA LYS A 61 0.92 -7.49 -10.14
C LYS A 61 -0.40 -8.13 -10.59
N PHE A 62 -1.46 -7.35 -10.78
CA PHE A 62 -2.74 -7.86 -11.29
C PHE A 62 -2.61 -8.37 -12.72
N GLU A 63 -1.84 -7.67 -13.55
CA GLU A 63 -1.52 -8.12 -14.91
C GLU A 63 -0.78 -9.47 -14.88
N ASP A 64 0.20 -9.62 -13.99
CA ASP A 64 0.93 -10.87 -13.81
C ASP A 64 0.03 -12.02 -13.34
N LEU A 65 -0.93 -11.75 -12.44
CA LEU A 65 -1.89 -12.77 -11.99
C LEU A 65 -2.78 -13.28 -13.12
N ILE A 66 -3.20 -12.39 -14.02
CA ILE A 66 -4.00 -12.78 -15.19
C ILE A 66 -3.14 -13.54 -16.20
N LYS A 67 -1.94 -13.04 -16.50
CA LYS A 67 -0.99 -13.72 -17.40
C LYS A 67 -0.62 -15.12 -16.90
N ALA A 68 -0.48 -15.29 -15.59
CA ALA A 68 -0.21 -16.57 -14.95
C ALA A 68 -1.46 -17.48 -14.81
N ASN A 69 -2.63 -17.07 -15.34
CA ASN A 69 -3.91 -17.76 -15.18
C ASN A 69 -4.30 -18.03 -13.71
N LYS A 70 -3.79 -17.24 -12.76
CA LYS A 70 -4.15 -17.31 -11.33
C LYS A 70 -5.47 -16.59 -11.04
N CYS A 71 -5.84 -15.64 -11.90
CA CYS A 71 -7.15 -15.02 -11.93
C CYS A 71 -7.62 -14.97 -13.38
N LYS A 72 -8.88 -15.32 -13.61
CA LYS A 72 -9.53 -15.35 -14.92
C LYS A 72 -9.70 -13.95 -15.51
N ASP A 73 -10.12 -13.00 -14.69
CA ASP A 73 -10.45 -11.65 -15.13
C ASP A 73 -10.38 -10.62 -13.99
N TYR A 74 -10.59 -9.34 -14.33
CA TYR A 74 -10.61 -8.25 -13.34
C TYR A 74 -11.78 -8.35 -12.34
N ALA A 75 -12.87 -9.04 -12.68
CA ALA A 75 -13.99 -9.22 -11.76
C ALA A 75 -13.65 -10.24 -10.66
N GLU A 76 -12.86 -11.26 -10.97
CA GLU A 76 -12.31 -12.18 -9.98
C GLU A 76 -11.30 -11.47 -9.06
N ILE A 77 -10.40 -10.65 -9.62
CA ILE A 77 -9.49 -9.82 -8.83
C ILE A 77 -10.26 -8.90 -7.87
N ALA A 78 -11.33 -8.28 -8.34
CA ALA A 78 -12.18 -7.41 -7.51
C ALA A 78 -12.79 -8.19 -6.33
N LYS A 79 -13.32 -9.39 -6.58
CA LYS A 79 -13.91 -10.25 -5.54
C LYS A 79 -12.86 -10.69 -4.52
N LEU A 80 -11.71 -11.21 -4.97
CA LEU A 80 -10.64 -11.70 -4.10
C LEU A 80 -9.94 -10.57 -3.33
N GLY A 81 -9.81 -9.39 -3.94
CA GLY A 81 -9.20 -8.23 -3.33
C GLY A 81 -10.16 -7.39 -2.47
N HIS A 82 -11.45 -7.77 -2.38
CA HIS A 82 -12.51 -6.97 -1.75
C HIS A 82 -12.56 -5.52 -2.26
N LEU A 83 -12.29 -5.33 -3.55
CA LEU A 83 -12.36 -4.05 -4.24
C LEU A 83 -13.61 -3.99 -5.10
N SER A 84 -14.16 -2.79 -5.30
CA SER A 84 -15.16 -2.61 -6.35
C SER A 84 -14.53 -2.84 -7.73
N ARG A 85 -15.32 -3.32 -8.69
CA ARG A 85 -14.87 -3.47 -10.09
C ARG A 85 -14.32 -2.15 -10.64
N ALA A 86 -15.05 -1.06 -10.40
CA ALA A 86 -14.62 0.28 -10.81
C ALA A 86 -13.25 0.65 -10.23
N ARG A 87 -12.95 0.27 -8.98
CA ARG A 87 -11.64 0.54 -8.38
C ARG A 87 -10.53 -0.30 -9.02
N VAL A 88 -10.80 -1.57 -9.33
CA VAL A 88 -9.86 -2.41 -10.07
C VAL A 88 -9.57 -1.80 -11.44
N THR A 89 -10.59 -1.38 -12.18
CA THR A 89 -10.42 -0.69 -13.47
C THR A 89 -9.55 0.56 -13.34
N GLN A 90 -9.80 1.43 -12.34
CA GLN A 90 -8.96 2.62 -12.12
C GLN A 90 -7.49 2.28 -11.87
N ILE A 91 -7.23 1.22 -11.11
CA ILE A 91 -5.87 0.75 -10.85
C ILE A 91 -5.25 0.20 -12.14
N MET A 92 -5.98 -0.62 -12.89
CA MET A 92 -5.50 -1.20 -14.14
C MET A 92 -5.22 -0.14 -15.19
N ASN A 93 -6.01 0.93 -15.27
CA ASN A 93 -5.79 1.98 -16.24
C ASN A 93 -4.42 2.67 -16.06
N LEU A 94 -3.77 2.56 -14.89
CA LEU A 94 -2.40 3.06 -14.70
C LEU A 94 -1.37 2.39 -15.61
N THR A 95 -1.64 1.18 -16.13
CA THR A 95 -0.75 0.50 -17.08
C THR A 95 -0.87 1.03 -18.51
N LEU A 96 -1.85 1.90 -18.80
CA LEU A 96 -2.02 2.57 -20.09
C LEU A 96 -1.11 3.80 -20.26
N LEU A 97 -0.41 4.19 -19.20
CA LEU A 97 0.57 5.27 -19.25
C LEU A 97 1.77 4.87 -20.11
N SER A 98 2.37 5.85 -20.77
CA SER A 98 3.63 5.66 -21.48
C SER A 98 4.73 5.13 -20.53
N ALA A 99 5.63 4.30 -21.06
CA ALA A 99 6.72 3.70 -20.29
C ALA A 99 7.56 4.75 -19.54
N ARG A 100 7.80 5.91 -20.16
CA ARG A 100 8.51 7.04 -19.54
C ARG A 100 7.78 7.58 -18.29
N ILE A 101 6.46 7.69 -18.32
CA ILE A 101 5.68 8.13 -17.15
C ILE A 101 5.68 7.06 -16.06
N ILE A 102 5.50 5.79 -16.43
CA ILE A 102 5.57 4.65 -15.51
C ILE A 102 6.92 4.66 -14.76
N GLU A 103 8.03 4.83 -15.47
CA GLU A 103 9.37 4.91 -14.88
C GLU A 103 9.47 6.06 -13.87
N ASN A 104 8.99 7.25 -14.23
CA ASN A 104 8.97 8.41 -13.34
C ASN A 104 8.14 8.14 -12.07
N ILE A 105 7.02 7.41 -12.18
CA ILE A 105 6.18 7.04 -11.04
C ILE A 105 6.87 6.03 -10.13
N LEU A 106 7.56 5.04 -10.71
CA LEU A 106 8.25 3.99 -9.95
C LEU A 106 9.44 4.55 -9.17
N PHE A 107 10.17 5.51 -9.74
CA PHE A 107 11.35 6.13 -9.14
C PHE A 107 11.08 7.45 -8.42
N MET A 108 9.82 7.74 -8.07
CA MET A 108 9.52 8.90 -7.25
C MET A 108 10.24 8.86 -5.90
N PRO A 109 10.70 10.02 -5.39
CA PRO A 109 11.30 10.08 -4.08
C PRO A 109 10.30 9.70 -2.99
N ARG A 110 10.81 9.12 -1.89
CA ARG A 110 10.00 8.83 -0.71
C ARG A 110 9.46 10.13 -0.11
N ILE A 111 8.25 10.05 0.42
CA ILE A 111 7.57 11.16 1.07
C ILE A 111 7.97 11.18 2.54
N LEU A 112 8.68 12.24 2.95
CA LEU A 112 9.14 12.42 4.34
C LEU A 112 8.01 12.93 5.25
N LYS A 113 7.23 13.91 4.77
CA LYS A 113 6.11 14.53 5.48
C LYS A 113 5.05 14.98 4.47
N GLY A 114 3.79 15.08 4.92
CA GLY A 114 2.70 15.62 4.10
C GLY A 114 1.95 14.59 3.25
N ARG A 115 1.18 15.12 2.30
CA ARG A 115 0.38 14.35 1.34
C ARG A 115 1.24 13.95 0.13
N ASP A 116 0.71 13.05 -0.68
CA ASP A 116 1.35 12.68 -1.94
C ASP A 116 1.28 13.87 -2.92
N LEU A 117 2.36 14.08 -3.68
CA LEU A 117 2.48 15.19 -4.63
C LEU A 117 1.47 15.07 -5.78
N ILE A 118 1.23 13.85 -6.25
CA ILE A 118 0.33 13.56 -7.36
C ILE A 118 -0.69 12.54 -6.88
N SER A 119 -1.96 12.89 -6.99
CA SER A 119 -3.07 12.00 -6.72
C SER A 119 -3.39 11.13 -7.94
N GLU A 120 -4.01 9.97 -7.71
CA GLU A 120 -4.50 9.13 -8.81
C GLU A 120 -5.59 9.84 -9.63
N HIS A 121 -6.33 10.77 -9.03
CA HIS A 121 -7.39 11.51 -9.71
C HIS A 121 -6.82 12.40 -10.82
N GLU A 122 -5.76 13.17 -10.53
CA GLU A 122 -5.09 14.04 -11.51
C GLU A 122 -4.49 13.25 -12.66
N LEU A 123 -4.09 12.00 -12.40
CA LEU A 123 -3.52 11.14 -13.42
C LEU A 123 -4.57 10.58 -14.39
N ARG A 124 -5.86 10.60 -14.06
CA ARG A 124 -6.92 10.04 -14.93
C ARG A 124 -7.03 10.75 -16.27
N GLU A 125 -6.82 12.07 -16.28
CA GLU A 125 -6.84 12.86 -17.51
C GLU A 125 -5.70 12.41 -18.43
N ILE A 126 -4.51 12.23 -17.87
CA ILE A 126 -3.32 11.76 -18.60
C ILE A 126 -3.54 10.34 -19.13
N VAL A 127 -4.07 9.45 -18.29
CA VAL A 127 -4.36 8.05 -18.65
C VAL A 127 -5.40 7.92 -19.77
N SER A 128 -6.30 8.90 -19.90
CA SER A 128 -7.36 8.89 -20.91
C SER A 128 -6.87 9.33 -22.30
N GLU A 129 -5.69 9.93 -22.39
CA GLU A 129 -5.06 10.32 -23.65
C GLU A 129 -4.37 9.11 -24.29
N ALA A 130 -4.65 8.86 -25.58
CA ALA A 130 -4.11 7.71 -26.30
C ALA A 130 -2.72 8.00 -26.90
N ASP A 131 -2.41 9.26 -27.18
CA ASP A 131 -1.12 9.69 -27.72
C ASP A 131 -0.10 9.86 -26.58
N TRP A 132 0.94 9.02 -26.57
CA TRP A 132 1.98 9.02 -25.55
C TRP A 132 2.81 10.31 -25.49
N ASP A 133 2.96 11.04 -26.59
CA ASP A 133 3.66 12.33 -26.57
C ASP A 133 2.80 13.39 -25.89
N LYS A 134 1.49 13.38 -26.15
CA LYS A 134 0.53 14.23 -25.41
C LYS A 134 0.44 13.85 -23.94
N GLN A 135 0.42 12.56 -23.61
CA GLN A 135 0.49 12.11 -22.21
C GLN A 135 1.71 12.71 -21.50
N TRP A 136 2.87 12.73 -22.17
CA TRP A 136 4.07 13.31 -21.59
C TRP A 136 3.98 14.82 -21.41
N MET A 137 3.45 15.55 -22.39
CA MET A 137 3.22 16.99 -22.24
C MET A 137 2.35 17.28 -21.01
N LEU A 138 1.21 16.58 -20.87
CA LEU A 138 0.33 16.72 -19.71
C LEU A 138 1.03 16.37 -18.38
N TRP A 139 1.82 15.29 -18.37
CA TRP A 139 2.63 14.89 -17.21
C TRP A 139 3.66 15.97 -16.82
N THR A 140 4.36 16.53 -17.79
CA THR A 140 5.35 17.60 -17.53
C THR A 140 4.66 18.83 -16.94
N ASP A 141 3.54 19.28 -17.51
CA ASP A 141 2.78 20.41 -16.97
C ASP A 141 2.29 20.13 -15.53
N LEU A 142 1.72 18.94 -15.29
CA LEU A 142 1.31 18.49 -13.96
C LEU A 142 2.46 18.54 -12.95
N THR A 143 3.62 17.96 -13.28
CA THR A 143 4.79 17.96 -12.37
C THR A 143 5.41 19.34 -12.17
N HIS A 144 5.34 20.23 -13.17
CA HIS A 144 5.82 21.61 -13.04
C HIS A 144 4.98 22.43 -12.07
N ARG A 145 3.65 22.28 -12.10
CA ARG A 145 2.74 22.94 -11.15
C ARG A 145 3.13 22.62 -9.69
N PHE A 146 3.41 21.35 -9.39
CA PHE A 146 3.80 20.93 -8.03
C PHE A 146 5.21 21.34 -7.61
N LYS A 147 6.15 21.47 -8.54
CA LYS A 147 7.48 21.99 -8.22
C LYS A 147 7.42 23.47 -7.81
N LYS A 148 6.53 24.24 -8.44
CA LYS A 148 6.32 25.66 -8.13
C LYS A 148 5.72 25.86 -6.74
N GLU A 149 4.67 25.10 -6.39
CA GLU A 149 4.00 25.17 -5.07
C GLU A 149 4.89 24.82 -3.87
N LYS A 150 6.02 24.12 -4.09
CA LYS A 150 6.97 23.78 -3.03
C LYS A 150 8.10 24.82 -2.87
N ALA A 151 8.25 25.72 -3.84
CA ALA A 151 9.29 26.76 -3.85
C ALA A 151 8.79 28.13 -3.34
N GLU A 152 7.48 28.33 -3.33
CA GLU A 152 6.78 29.45 -2.66
C GLU A 152 6.42 29.10 -1.22
#